data_AF-A0A966KYA6-F1
#
_entry.id   AF-A0A966KYA6-F1
#
_cell.length_a   1.000
_cell.length_b   1.000
_cell.length_c   1.000
_cell.angle_alpha   90.00
_cell.angle_beta   90.00
_cell.angle_gamma   90.00
#
_symmetry.space_group_name_H-M   'P 1'
#
loop_
_entity.id
_entity.type
_entity.pdbx_description
1 polymer ?
#
loop_
_entity_poly.entity_id
_entity_poly.type
_entity_poly.pdbx_seq_one_letter_code
_entity_poly.pdbx_strand_id
1 'polypeptide(L)'
;LERLIGVWTDDFDKLEKAKLFSKKHRVILVIKGANTMTVFNEKFYINTSGNPGLSTAGSGDVLTGVITGLMAQGYDALSATVFGVYLHGKSADIAVEDYGYQSLIASHIIEYLGTAYMDLFKQTEHPKEKNNEEKS
;
A
#
# COMPACT_ATOMS: atom_id res chain seq x y z
N LEU A 1 8.43 -3.28 -15.11
CA LEU A 1 9.17 -4.33 -14.35
C LEU A 1 10.03 -5.17 -15.27
N GLU A 2 9.50 -5.65 -16.40
CA GLU A 2 10.23 -6.45 -17.41
C GLU A 2 11.59 -5.85 -17.80
N ARG A 3 11.64 -4.54 -18.06
CA ARG A 3 12.89 -3.82 -18.36
C ARG A 3 13.98 -3.94 -17.29
N LEU A 4 13.62 -4.25 -16.03
CA LEU A 4 14.56 -4.35 -14.90
C LEU A 4 14.96 -5.80 -14.61
N ILE A 5 14.00 -6.73 -14.66
CA ILE A 5 14.21 -8.13 -14.22
C ILE A 5 14.15 -9.15 -15.36
N GLY A 6 13.97 -8.69 -16.61
CA GLY A 6 13.76 -9.52 -17.79
C GLY A 6 12.32 -10.02 -17.94
N VAL A 7 12.08 -10.78 -19.01
CA VAL A 7 10.83 -11.49 -19.27
C VAL A 7 10.67 -12.64 -18.27
N TRP A 8 9.45 -12.93 -17.85
CA TRP A 8 9.12 -14.06 -16.97
C TRP A 8 8.04 -14.95 -17.59
N THR A 9 8.02 -16.23 -17.20
CA THR A 9 7.08 -17.25 -17.75
C THR A 9 5.75 -17.28 -17.02
N ASP A 10 5.76 -17.05 -15.71
CA ASP A 10 4.60 -17.09 -14.82
C ASP A 10 4.85 -16.20 -13.58
N ASP A 11 3.85 -16.13 -12.69
CA ASP A 11 3.95 -15.30 -11.49
C ASP A 11 5.01 -15.80 -10.49
N PHE A 12 5.27 -17.10 -10.39
CA PHE A 12 6.33 -17.62 -9.51
C PHE A 12 7.71 -17.22 -10.01
N ASP A 13 7.97 -17.35 -11.32
CA ASP A 13 9.21 -16.90 -11.95
C ASP A 13 9.40 -15.37 -11.78
N LYS A 14 8.31 -14.59 -11.94
CA LYS A 14 8.33 -13.14 -11.69
C LYS A 14 8.73 -12.81 -10.26
N LEU A 15 8.14 -13.49 -9.26
CA LEU A 15 8.43 -13.26 -7.85
C LEU A 15 9.88 -13.62 -7.50
N GLU A 16 10.38 -14.75 -8.01
CA GLU A 16 11.76 -15.16 -7.78
C GLU A 16 12.75 -14.19 -8.43
N LYS A 17 12.51 -13.76 -9.67
CA LYS A 17 13.32 -12.73 -10.35
C LYS A 17 13.31 -11.40 -9.61
N ALA A 18 12.16 -10.96 -9.11
CA ALA A 18 12.05 -9.75 -8.31
C ALA A 18 12.87 -9.83 -7.01
N LYS A 19 12.79 -10.96 -6.30
CA LYS A 19 13.56 -11.26 -5.10
C LYS A 19 15.06 -11.24 -5.37
N LEU A 20 15.51 -11.94 -6.42
CA LEU A 20 16.92 -11.96 -6.83
C LEU A 20 17.42 -10.57 -7.21
N PHE A 21 16.63 -9.78 -7.93
CA PHE A 21 16.96 -8.41 -8.31
C PHE A 21 17.12 -7.50 -7.08
N SER A 22 16.14 -7.53 -6.17
CA SER A 22 16.18 -6.75 -4.92
C SER A 22 17.44 -7.07 -4.10
N LYS A 23 17.74 -8.36 -3.92
CA LYS A 23 18.94 -8.82 -3.19
C LYS A 23 20.23 -8.40 -3.88
N LYS A 24 20.35 -8.63 -5.19
CA LYS A 24 21.54 -8.31 -5.99
C LYS A 24 21.89 -6.83 -5.92
N HIS A 25 20.88 -5.97 -6.01
CA HIS A 25 21.08 -4.52 -6.05
C HIS A 25 20.96 -3.83 -4.68
N ARG A 26 20.57 -4.56 -3.63
CA ARG A 26 20.29 -4.04 -2.29
C ARG A 26 19.26 -2.90 -2.32
N VAL A 27 18.21 -3.09 -3.12
CA VAL A 27 17.14 -2.12 -3.31
C VAL A 27 15.81 -2.65 -2.80
N ILE A 28 14.97 -1.74 -2.31
CA ILE A 28 13.56 -2.01 -2.06
C ILE A 28 12.84 -1.89 -3.41
N LEU A 29 12.13 -2.95 -3.80
CA LEU A 29 11.39 -2.99 -5.05
C LEU A 29 9.89 -2.95 -4.76
N VAL A 30 9.21 -1.89 -5.22
CA VAL A 30 7.74 -1.77 -5.16
C VAL A 30 7.15 -2.17 -6.50
N ILE A 31 6.48 -3.32 -6.53
CA ILE A 31 5.77 -3.85 -7.70
C ILE A 31 4.31 -3.44 -7.59
N LYS A 32 3.93 -2.40 -8.34
CA LYS A 32 2.55 -1.90 -8.42
C LYS A 32 1.66 -2.88 -9.19
N GLY A 33 0.41 -2.99 -8.76
CA GLY A 33 -0.65 -3.85 -9.31
C GLY A 33 -1.89 -3.80 -8.41
N ALA A 34 -2.88 -4.68 -8.66
CA ALA A 34 -4.08 -4.77 -7.82
C ALA A 34 -3.74 -5.00 -6.33
N ASN A 35 -2.74 -5.85 -6.07
CA ASN A 35 -2.09 -5.95 -4.77
C ASN A 35 -0.64 -5.47 -4.94
N THR A 36 -0.34 -4.27 -4.46
CA THR A 36 1.04 -3.75 -4.53
C THR A 36 1.93 -4.55 -3.59
N MET A 37 3.08 -4.98 -4.08
CA MET A 37 4.00 -5.82 -3.35
C MET A 37 5.36 -5.14 -3.20
N THR A 38 5.85 -5.05 -1.97
CA THR A 38 7.19 -4.54 -1.65
C THR A 38 8.12 -5.72 -1.41
N VAL A 39 9.28 -5.72 -2.06
CA VAL A 39 10.29 -6.78 -1.97
C VAL A 39 11.59 -6.20 -1.42
N PHE A 40 12.10 -6.80 -0.34
CA PHE A 40 13.39 -6.44 0.23
C PHE A 40 13.97 -7.59 1.04
N ASN A 41 15.27 -7.86 0.90
CA ASN A 41 15.99 -8.91 1.64
C ASN A 41 15.24 -10.25 1.66
N GLU A 42 14.80 -10.70 0.49
CA GLU A 42 14.10 -11.99 0.31
C GLU A 42 12.70 -12.09 0.95
N LYS A 43 12.20 -10.98 1.49
CA LYS A 43 10.85 -10.87 2.05
C LYS A 43 9.92 -10.14 1.09
N PHE A 44 8.65 -10.53 1.15
CA PHE A 44 7.55 -9.89 0.45
C PHE A 44 6.61 -9.26 1.48
N TYR A 45 6.21 -8.02 1.22
CA TYR A 45 5.20 -7.30 1.97
C TYR A 45 4.06 -6.97 1.01
N ILE A 46 2.90 -7.56 1.24
CA ILE A 46 1.74 -7.41 0.37
C ILE A 46 0.84 -6.34 0.96
N ASN A 47 0.56 -5.29 0.19
CA ASN A 47 -0.45 -4.32 0.54
C ASN A 47 -1.82 -4.79 0.07
N THR A 48 -2.77 -4.83 1.00
CA THR A 48 -4.16 -5.23 0.76
C THR A 48 -5.12 -4.04 0.68
N SER A 49 -4.61 -2.81 0.75
CA SER A 49 -5.38 -1.58 0.56
C SER A 49 -5.26 -1.06 -0.87
N GLY A 50 -6.17 -0.18 -1.24
CA GLY A 50 -6.25 0.41 -2.56
C GLY A 50 -7.25 -0.30 -3.46
N ASN A 51 -7.56 0.36 -4.56
CA ASN A 51 -8.64 -0.04 -5.45
C ASN A 51 -8.35 0.39 -6.90
N PRO A 52 -9.18 -0.02 -7.88
CA PRO A 52 -8.92 0.26 -9.30
C PRO A 52 -8.80 1.75 -9.64
N GLY A 53 -9.38 2.66 -8.85
CA GLY A 53 -9.27 4.12 -9.02
C GLY A 53 -7.83 4.63 -8.93
N LEU A 54 -6.91 3.87 -8.31
CA LEU A 54 -5.48 4.20 -8.27
C LEU A 54 -4.79 4.13 -9.64
N SER A 55 -5.45 3.57 -10.66
CA SER A 55 -4.96 3.50 -12.04
C SER A 55 -5.07 4.85 -12.79
N THR A 56 -5.16 5.94 -12.05
CA THR A 56 -5.20 7.32 -12.56
C THR A 56 -3.80 7.92 -12.72
N ALA A 57 -3.68 8.92 -13.60
CA ALA A 57 -2.43 9.63 -13.81
C ALA A 57 -1.98 10.36 -12.53
N GLY A 58 -0.67 10.37 -12.25
CA GLY A 58 -0.10 11.03 -11.08
C GLY A 58 -0.16 10.26 -9.76
N SER A 59 -0.97 9.20 -9.65
CA SER A 59 -1.04 8.33 -8.46
C SER A 59 0.33 7.78 -8.04
N GLY A 60 1.16 7.38 -9.02
CA GLY A 60 2.54 6.95 -8.76
C GLY A 60 3.46 8.04 -8.20
N ASP A 61 3.23 9.30 -8.56
CA ASP A 61 4.01 10.44 -8.06
C ASP A 61 3.61 10.75 -6.61
N VAL A 62 2.30 10.65 -6.30
CA VAL A 62 1.80 10.75 -4.91
C VAL A 62 2.43 9.69 -4.03
N LEU A 63 2.41 8.41 -4.45
CA LEU A 63 3.06 7.34 -3.70
C LEU A 63 4.54 7.65 -3.43
N THR A 64 5.25 8.15 -4.45
CA THR A 64 6.67 8.52 -4.31
C THR A 64 6.86 9.66 -3.30
N GLY A 65 6.00 10.68 -3.35
CA GLY A 65 6.01 11.79 -2.39
C GLY A 65 5.71 11.34 -0.95
N VAL A 66 4.76 10.43 -0.76
CA VAL A 66 4.44 9.87 0.57
C VAL A 66 5.63 9.11 1.14
N ILE A 67 6.24 8.22 0.36
CA ILE A 67 7.40 7.42 0.81
C ILE A 67 8.58 8.35 1.15
N THR A 68 8.91 9.30 0.27
CA THR A 68 10.04 10.21 0.51
C THR A 68 9.77 11.17 1.68
N GLY A 69 8.52 11.61 1.86
CA GLY A 69 8.09 12.41 3.01
C GLY A 69 8.19 11.64 4.33
N LEU A 70 7.87 10.35 4.35
CA LEU A 70 8.08 9.48 5.52
C LEU A 70 9.56 9.31 5.83
N MET A 71 10.39 9.08 4.82
CA MET A 71 11.84 9.00 4.99
C MET A 71 12.43 10.32 5.54
N ALA A 72 11.95 11.47 5.06
CA ALA A 72 12.35 12.78 5.55
C ALA A 72 11.98 13.01 7.03
N GLN A 73 10.96 12.32 7.54
CA GLN A 73 10.55 12.33 8.94
C GLN A 73 11.37 11.35 9.82
N GLY A 74 12.33 10.62 9.25
CA GLY A 74 13.24 9.74 10.00
C GLY A 74 12.86 8.26 10.00
N TYR A 75 11.85 7.86 9.23
CA TYR A 75 11.56 6.44 9.03
C TYR A 75 12.68 5.78 8.21
N ASP A 76 13.03 4.55 8.55
CA ASP A 76 13.91 3.77 7.68
C ASP A 76 13.22 3.47 6.33
N ALA A 77 14.01 3.24 5.28
CA ALA A 77 13.49 3.13 3.92
C ALA A 77 12.43 2.02 3.75
N LEU A 78 12.58 0.89 4.45
CA LEU A 78 11.63 -0.23 4.34
C LEU A 78 10.32 0.12 5.03
N SER A 79 10.38 0.62 6.26
CA SER A 79 9.20 1.07 7.00
C SER A 79 8.46 2.18 6.27
N ALA A 80 9.18 3.18 5.76
CA ALA A 80 8.61 4.26 4.95
C ALA A 80 7.92 3.73 3.69
N THR A 81 8.51 2.73 3.03
CA THR A 81 7.93 2.13 1.82
C THR A 81 6.66 1.35 2.13
N VAL A 82 6.72 0.42 3.09
CA VAL A 82 5.57 -0.43 3.46
C VAL A 82 4.41 0.45 3.94
N PHE A 83 4.72 1.42 4.80
CA PHE A 83 3.71 2.30 5.36
C PHE A 83 3.15 3.28 4.32
N GLY A 84 4.00 3.85 3.47
CA GLY A 84 3.58 4.76 2.41
C GLY A 84 2.68 4.09 1.36
N VAL A 85 3.00 2.84 0.99
CA VAL A 85 2.13 2.04 0.10
C VAL A 85 0.76 1.79 0.74
N TYR A 86 0.72 1.47 2.03
CA TYR A 86 -0.54 1.29 2.75
C TYR A 86 -1.36 2.57 2.83
N LEU A 87 -0.76 3.69 3.27
CA LEU A 87 -1.46 4.97 3.38
C LEU A 87 -1.99 5.44 2.03
N HIS A 88 -1.20 5.29 0.97
CA HIS A 88 -1.61 5.62 -0.40
C HIS A 88 -2.83 4.80 -0.84
N GLY A 89 -2.81 3.47 -0.62
CA GLY A 89 -3.95 2.60 -0.95
C GLY A 89 -5.18 2.93 -0.12
N LYS A 90 -5.01 3.04 1.19
CA LYS A 90 -6.10 3.34 2.12
C LYS A 90 -6.75 4.70 1.87
N SER A 91 -5.96 5.71 1.49
CA SER A 91 -6.50 7.02 1.11
C SER A 91 -7.43 6.92 -0.09
N ALA A 92 -7.07 6.10 -1.08
CA ALA A 92 -7.93 5.84 -2.22
C ALA A 92 -9.19 5.06 -1.83
N ASP A 93 -9.11 4.10 -0.90
CA ASP A 93 -10.27 3.34 -0.44
C ASP A 93 -11.29 4.20 0.27
N ILE A 94 -10.84 5.21 1.02
CA ILE A 94 -11.73 6.15 1.68
C ILE A 94 -12.27 7.16 0.65
N ALA A 95 -11.41 7.71 -0.21
CA ALA A 95 -11.80 8.74 -1.18
C ALA A 95 -12.85 8.26 -2.20
N VAL A 96 -12.90 6.96 -2.51
CA VAL A 96 -13.92 6.44 -3.45
C VAL A 96 -15.33 6.47 -2.88
N GLU A 97 -15.51 6.61 -1.57
CA GLU A 97 -16.84 6.80 -0.96
C GLU A 97 -17.47 8.14 -1.41
N ASP A 98 -16.65 9.15 -1.67
CA ASP A 98 -17.09 10.48 -2.10
C ASP A 98 -17.09 10.65 -3.63
N TYR A 99 -16.08 10.10 -4.30
CA TYR A 99 -15.82 10.37 -5.72
C TYR A 99 -16.14 9.18 -6.64
N GLY A 100 -16.20 7.96 -6.11
CA GLY A 100 -16.24 6.74 -6.90
C GLY A 100 -14.96 6.48 -7.70
N TYR A 101 -14.81 5.26 -8.23
CA TYR A 101 -13.57 4.82 -8.88
C TYR A 101 -13.21 5.63 -10.13
N GLN A 102 -14.19 5.98 -10.95
CA GLN A 102 -14.00 6.60 -12.27
C GLN A 102 -13.58 8.07 -12.18
N SER A 103 -13.89 8.76 -11.07
CA SER A 103 -13.54 10.18 -10.89
C SER A 103 -12.40 10.41 -9.90
N LEU A 104 -11.84 9.33 -9.34
CA LEU A 104 -10.69 9.41 -8.45
C LEU A 104 -9.45 9.93 -9.23
N ILE A 105 -8.87 11.02 -8.73
CA ILE A 105 -7.64 11.61 -9.24
C ILE A 105 -6.58 11.67 -8.14
N ALA A 106 -5.32 11.90 -8.53
CA ALA A 106 -4.18 11.92 -7.62
C ALA A 106 -4.33 12.91 -6.45
N SER A 107 -4.92 14.10 -6.67
CA SER A 107 -5.12 15.08 -5.60
C SER A 107 -6.10 14.61 -4.53
N HIS A 108 -7.14 13.84 -4.89
CA HIS A 108 -8.04 13.25 -3.89
C HIS A 108 -7.29 12.30 -2.95
N ILE A 109 -6.32 11.55 -3.46
CA ILE A 109 -5.47 10.68 -2.62
C ILE A 109 -4.73 11.53 -1.58
N ILE A 110 -4.16 12.67 -1.99
CA ILE A 110 -3.46 13.60 -1.09
C ILE A 110 -4.41 14.16 -0.02
N GLU A 111 -5.59 14.64 -0.44
CA GLU A 111 -6.61 15.19 0.45
C GLU A 111 -7.05 14.18 1.53
N TYR A 112 -7.07 12.90 1.17
CA TYR A 112 -7.49 11.81 2.05
C TYR A 112 -6.36 11.16 2.89
N LEU A 113 -5.09 11.57 2.72
CA LEU A 113 -3.97 11.04 3.50
C LEU A 113 -4.18 11.20 5.00
N GLY A 114 -4.65 12.37 5.45
CA GLY A 114 -4.92 12.62 6.87
C GLY A 114 -5.98 11.66 7.43
N THR A 115 -7.03 11.39 6.67
CA THR A 115 -8.08 10.45 7.06
C THR A 115 -7.55 9.01 7.13
N ALA A 116 -6.70 8.60 6.18
CA ALA A 116 -6.05 7.29 6.23
C ALA A 116 -5.14 7.12 7.46
N TYR A 117 -4.42 8.17 7.87
CA TYR A 117 -3.67 8.17 9.12
C TYR A 117 -4.57 7.98 10.34
N MET A 118 -5.66 8.74 10.43
CA MET A 118 -6.59 8.63 11.55
C MET A 118 -7.23 7.24 11.60
N ASP A 119 -7.57 6.65 10.46
CA ASP A 119 -8.18 5.32 10.39
C ASP A 119 -7.28 4.22 10.97
N LEU A 120 -5.97 4.31 10.77
CA LEU A 120 -4.99 3.36 11.32
C LEU A 120 -5.02 3.29 12.86
N PHE A 121 -5.33 4.41 13.52
CA PHE A 121 -5.34 4.50 14.98
C PHE A 121 -6.73 4.33 15.59
N LYS A 122 -7.78 4.15 14.77
CA LYS A 122 -9.11 3.80 15.30
C LYS A 122 -9.01 2.42 15.94
N GLN A 123 -9.25 2.36 17.25
CA GLN A 123 -9.44 1.09 17.92
C GLN A 123 -10.71 0.47 17.35
N THR A 124 -10.60 -0.75 16.81
CA THR A 124 -11.78 -1.56 16.50
C THR A 124 -12.59 -1.74 17.78
N GLU A 125 -13.85 -1.31 17.78
CA GLU A 125 -14.77 -1.64 18.88
C GLU A 125 -14.77 -3.17 19.05
N HIS A 126 -14.28 -3.64 20.20
CA HIS A 126 -14.49 -5.03 20.58
C HIS A 126 -15.99 -5.28 20.67
N PRO A 127 -16.56 -6.32 20.03
CA PRO A 127 -17.96 -6.66 20.22
C PRO A 127 -18.20 -6.83 21.72
N LYS A 128 -19.09 -6.01 22.31
CA LYS A 128 -19.52 -6.20 23.69
C LYS A 128 -19.97 -7.64 23.85
N GLU A 129 -19.28 -8.41 24.69
CA GLU A 129 -19.73 -9.73 25.10
C GLU A 129 -21.17 -9.57 25.60
N LYS A 130 -22.11 -10.26 24.94
CA LYS A 130 -23.47 -10.41 25.48
C LYS A 130 -23.32 -11.20 26.77
N ASN A 131 -23.36 -10.51 27.90
CA ASN A 131 -23.67 -11.14 29.17
C ASN A 131 -25.05 -11.77 29.03
N ASN A 132 -25.07 -13.08 28.77
CA ASN A 132 -26.21 -13.92 29.08
C ASN A 132 -26.30 -13.96 30.61
N GLU A 133 -26.99 -12.97 31.18
CA GLU A 133 -27.58 -13.15 32.50
C GLU A 133 -28.66 -14.21 32.36
N GLU A 134 -28.32 -15.41 32.84
CA GLU A 134 -29.26 -16.42 33.29
C GLU A 134 -30.33 -15.75 34.16
N LYS A 135 -31.48 -15.44 33.56
CA LYS A 135 -32.71 -15.21 34.31
C LYS A 135 -33.38 -16.56 34.52
N SER A 136 -33.13 -17.08 35.72
CA SER A 136 -34.04 -17.71 36.69
C SER A 136 -35.09 -18.72 36.22
#